data_AF-A0A7W0WPP4-F1
#
_entry.id   AF-A0A7W0WPP4-F1
#
_cell.length_a   1.000
_cell.length_b   1.000
_cell.length_c   1.000
_cell.angle_alpha   90.00
_cell.angle_beta   90.00
_cell.angle_gamma   90.00
#
_symmetry.space_group_name_H-M   'P 1'
#
loop_
_entity.id
_entity.type
_entity.pdbx_description
1 polymer ?
#
loop_
_entity_poly.entity_id
_entity_poly.type
_entity_poly.pdbx_seq_one_letter_code
_entity_poly.pdbx_strand_id
1 'polypeptide(L)'
;MTSALRPVTPGERIEELDVVRGFALLGVFLMNVEFFGRSVRGIGEGMPPGLTGIDWFASWFVAYFVQGKFWTMFAMLFGMGFAVMLMRAERAERPFLRPYLRRILALAVFGAAHFIFLWSGDILFSYAVAAGGLLVLLYGKWKPIVLALVALIAIAFVPGLGSSAAIAGSLAFISLMALYMRSEKKVFKRIPVFSFLFLLLGTLGALASIALWLVPDGPKDPRVPVTTISGLFLLIAFLSARFHNPVELRPLRLGVALYVLPTLMMIVMGTVQYVSPPDPKDAVATVEARKEKAEKAEQLAEHEQKKREEERVLSSGTYADAVGMRARDFPKRIAEQTGMAVIAIGMFLIGFWFVRSGIMQNVSAHLPLFRKLTMYGLPLGIGLGILGSAIATTHTPGSETDGFLLANALVMLGSLPASLGYMGLVVLALNSRSSLSSVRVLAPAGRMALTNYLLQSVVSTLMFYGYGAGYWGLARSWQVAFVIVVFGLQVAFSHWWLSRFRYGPLEGVWRAFTYRQLGTMRTSSSPSAAPPP
;
A
#
# COMPACT_ATOMS: atom_id res chain seq x y z
N MET A 1 16.00 -30.80 20.29
CA MET A 1 16.48 -30.73 18.89
C MET A 1 15.54 -29.83 18.08
N THR A 2 15.99 -28.63 17.73
CA THR A 2 15.21 -27.63 16.97
C THR A 2 15.19 -28.01 15.49
N SER A 3 14.10 -28.64 15.03
CA SER A 3 13.88 -28.90 13.60
C SER A 3 13.84 -27.57 12.84
N ALA A 4 14.90 -27.28 12.10
CA ALA A 4 15.03 -26.08 11.27
C ALA A 4 13.86 -25.94 10.30
N LEU A 5 13.47 -24.71 9.96
CA LEU A 5 12.42 -24.43 8.98
C LEU A 5 12.88 -24.91 7.59
N ARG A 6 12.36 -26.06 7.15
CA ARG A 6 12.72 -26.65 5.86
C ARG A 6 12.08 -25.88 4.68
N PRO A 7 12.72 -25.85 3.51
CA PRO A 7 12.15 -25.40 2.24
C PRO A 7 10.76 -25.99 1.94
N VAL A 8 9.87 -25.18 1.38
CA VAL A 8 8.57 -25.62 0.83
C VAL A 8 8.83 -26.60 -0.32
N THR A 9 8.29 -27.82 -0.21
CA THR A 9 8.28 -28.80 -1.30
C THR A 9 7.39 -28.27 -2.44
N PRO A 10 7.68 -28.59 -3.71
CA PRO A 10 6.90 -28.08 -4.86
C PRO A 10 5.38 -28.31 -4.75
N GLY A 11 4.93 -29.39 -4.10
CA GLY A 11 3.51 -29.73 -3.92
C GLY A 11 2.73 -28.92 -2.87
N GLU A 12 3.39 -28.10 -2.05
CA GLU A 12 2.72 -27.27 -1.03
C GLU A 12 2.56 -25.79 -1.46
N ARG A 13 2.89 -25.46 -2.71
CA ARG A 13 2.88 -24.08 -3.23
C ARG A 13 1.53 -23.76 -3.88
N ILE A 14 1.07 -22.54 -3.67
CA ILE A 14 -0.14 -22.00 -4.29
C ILE A 14 0.30 -21.32 -5.59
N GLU A 15 0.13 -22.01 -6.72
CA GLU A 15 0.59 -21.54 -8.05
C GLU A 15 -0.07 -20.21 -8.42
N GLU A 16 -1.37 -20.06 -8.11
CA GLU A 16 -2.14 -18.83 -8.33
C GLU A 16 -1.47 -17.63 -7.67
N LEU A 17 -0.96 -17.80 -6.45
CA LEU A 17 -0.32 -16.71 -5.71
C LEU A 17 0.96 -16.26 -6.40
N ASP A 18 1.73 -17.19 -6.96
CA ASP A 18 2.97 -16.87 -7.68
C ASP A 18 2.67 -16.22 -9.04
N VAL A 19 1.66 -16.70 -9.78
CA VAL A 19 1.23 -16.09 -11.06
C VAL A 19 0.68 -14.68 -10.85
N VAL A 20 -0.23 -14.50 -9.88
CA VAL A 20 -0.79 -13.17 -9.56
C VAL A 20 0.31 -12.23 -9.08
N ARG A 21 1.32 -12.70 -8.34
CA ARG A 21 2.48 -11.88 -7.97
C ARG A 21 3.33 -11.50 -9.19
N GLY A 22 3.56 -12.42 -10.12
CA GLY A 22 4.25 -12.13 -11.38
C GLY A 22 3.51 -11.06 -12.19
N PHE A 23 2.20 -11.17 -12.33
CA PHE A 23 1.35 -10.16 -12.97
C PHE A 23 1.39 -8.81 -12.21
N ALA A 24 1.38 -8.85 -10.87
CA ALA A 24 1.48 -7.66 -10.05
C ALA A 24 2.78 -6.87 -10.30
N LEU A 25 3.91 -7.58 -10.46
CA LEU A 25 5.21 -6.96 -10.73
C LEU A 25 5.25 -6.20 -12.06
N LEU A 26 4.59 -6.70 -13.10
CA LEU A 26 4.50 -6.00 -14.38
C LEU A 26 3.82 -4.64 -14.22
N GLY A 27 2.66 -4.60 -13.56
CA GLY A 27 1.96 -3.33 -13.38
C GLY A 27 2.64 -2.39 -12.38
N VAL A 28 3.32 -2.91 -11.36
CA VAL A 28 4.20 -2.10 -10.50
C VAL A 28 5.32 -1.47 -11.33
N PHE A 29 5.91 -2.20 -12.28
CA PHE A 29 6.94 -1.63 -13.14
C PHE A 29 6.39 -0.57 -14.11
N LEU A 30 5.23 -0.82 -14.74
CA LEU A 30 4.56 0.13 -15.62
C LEU A 30 4.21 1.45 -14.94
N MET A 31 3.80 1.44 -13.67
CA MET A 31 3.55 2.69 -12.95
C MET A 31 4.84 3.38 -12.51
N ASN A 32 5.85 2.61 -12.09
CA ASN A 32 7.08 3.17 -11.54
C ASN A 32 8.03 3.74 -12.59
N VAL A 33 8.04 3.20 -13.82
CA VAL A 33 8.93 3.66 -14.91
C VAL A 33 8.83 5.17 -15.15
N GLU A 34 7.65 5.74 -14.94
CA GLU A 34 7.40 7.18 -15.05
C GLU A 34 8.29 7.99 -14.10
N PHE A 35 8.44 7.51 -12.87
CA PHE A 35 9.16 8.18 -11.79
C PHE A 35 10.65 7.76 -11.72
N PHE A 36 11.12 7.05 -12.75
CA PHE A 36 12.54 6.99 -13.09
C PHE A 36 12.91 8.05 -14.13
N GLY A 37 11.97 8.48 -14.98
CA GLY A 37 12.17 9.59 -15.93
C GLY A 37 11.67 10.95 -15.43
N ARG A 38 11.06 11.00 -14.24
CA ARG A 38 10.46 12.18 -13.60
C ARG A 38 10.71 12.13 -12.08
N SER A 39 10.70 13.27 -11.41
CA SER A 39 10.84 13.34 -9.95
C SER A 39 9.74 12.55 -9.22
N VAL A 40 10.12 11.78 -8.20
CA VAL A 40 9.21 11.02 -7.34
C VAL A 40 8.35 11.96 -6.48
N ARG A 41 8.81 13.18 -6.24
CA ARG A 41 8.03 14.24 -5.56
C ARG A 41 6.83 14.72 -6.40
N GLY A 42 6.78 14.40 -7.69
CA GLY A 42 5.61 14.62 -8.55
C GLY A 42 4.54 13.53 -8.48
N ILE A 43 4.70 12.50 -7.63
CA ILE A 43 3.64 11.49 -7.42
C ILE A 43 2.38 12.19 -6.91
N GLY A 44 1.27 11.97 -7.61
CA GLY A 44 -0.04 12.53 -7.27
C GLY A 44 -0.44 13.70 -8.16
N GLU A 45 0.47 14.35 -8.89
CA GLU A 45 0.15 15.50 -9.78
C GLU A 45 -0.65 15.13 -11.04
N GLY A 46 -1.03 13.86 -11.21
CA GLY A 46 -1.74 13.38 -12.39
C GLY A 46 -0.82 13.19 -13.61
N MET A 47 -1.44 13.15 -14.79
CA MET A 47 -0.73 12.99 -16.06
C MET A 47 0.06 14.25 -16.41
N PRO A 48 1.28 14.12 -16.99
CA PRO A 48 2.02 15.26 -17.49
C PRO A 48 1.18 16.12 -18.46
N PRO A 49 1.25 17.47 -18.35
CA PRO A 49 0.55 18.35 -19.28
C PRO A 49 1.19 18.31 -20.67
N GLY A 50 0.41 18.65 -21.71
CA GLY A 50 0.92 18.79 -23.07
C GLY A 50 1.20 17.48 -23.82
N LEU A 51 0.85 16.33 -23.25
CA LEU A 51 0.97 15.04 -23.95
C LEU A 51 -0.01 14.97 -25.14
N THR A 52 0.46 14.46 -26.28
CA THR A 52 -0.35 14.24 -27.47
C THR A 52 -0.11 12.84 -28.05
N GLY A 53 -1.00 12.40 -28.94
CA GLY A 53 -0.85 11.14 -29.69
C GLY A 53 -0.65 9.91 -28.79
N ILE A 54 0.36 9.11 -29.13
CA ILE A 54 0.63 7.83 -28.46
C ILE A 54 1.11 8.00 -27.01
N ASP A 55 1.79 9.11 -26.68
CA ASP A 55 2.28 9.36 -25.32
C ASP A 55 1.15 9.72 -24.36
N TRP A 56 0.14 10.46 -24.87
CA TRP A 56 -1.10 10.69 -24.13
C TRP A 56 -1.84 9.39 -23.87
N PHE A 57 -2.04 8.56 -24.91
CA PHE A 57 -2.73 7.28 -24.78
C PHE A 57 -2.02 6.34 -23.80
N ALA A 58 -0.69 6.24 -23.88
CA ALA A 58 0.11 5.45 -22.96
C ALA A 58 -0.03 5.96 -21.51
N SER A 59 0.02 7.27 -21.30
CA SER A 59 -0.16 7.87 -19.96
C SER A 59 -1.56 7.62 -19.41
N TRP A 60 -2.58 7.84 -20.23
CA TRP A 60 -3.99 7.60 -19.89
C TRP A 60 -4.21 6.14 -19.52
N PHE A 61 -3.70 5.20 -20.34
CA PHE A 61 -3.83 3.78 -20.07
C PHE A 61 -3.19 3.41 -18.72
N VAL A 62 -1.96 3.85 -18.46
CA VAL A 62 -1.29 3.55 -17.19
C VAL A 62 -2.02 4.21 -16.01
N ALA A 63 -2.45 5.46 -16.12
CA ALA A 63 -3.13 6.18 -15.05
C ALA A 63 -4.42 5.47 -14.60
N TYR A 64 -5.25 5.00 -15.55
CA TYR A 64 -6.57 4.45 -15.22
C TYR A 64 -6.59 2.94 -15.03
N PHE A 65 -5.81 2.20 -15.82
CA PHE A 65 -5.83 0.74 -15.77
C PHE A 65 -4.75 0.16 -14.85
N VAL A 66 -3.70 0.91 -14.52
CA VAL A 66 -2.55 0.38 -13.76
C VAL A 66 -2.33 1.10 -12.43
N GLN A 67 -2.22 2.43 -12.44
CA GLN A 67 -1.81 3.21 -11.28
C GLN A 67 -2.76 3.03 -10.09
N GLY A 68 -2.21 2.73 -8.91
CA GLY A 68 -2.94 2.43 -7.68
C GLY A 68 -3.44 0.98 -7.58
N LYS A 69 -3.87 0.35 -8.68
CA LYS A 69 -4.44 -1.02 -8.66
C LYS A 69 -3.40 -2.09 -8.34
N PHE A 70 -2.23 -1.99 -8.97
CA PHE A 70 -1.17 -3.00 -8.82
C PHE A 70 -0.41 -2.88 -7.50
N TRP A 71 -0.27 -1.66 -6.96
CA TRP A 71 0.21 -1.45 -5.60
C TRP A 71 -0.75 -2.07 -4.56
N THR A 72 -2.06 -1.84 -4.73
CA THR A 72 -3.09 -2.40 -3.86
C THR A 72 -3.09 -3.93 -3.91
N MET A 73 -3.00 -4.49 -5.11
CA MET A 73 -2.87 -5.94 -5.30
C MET A 73 -1.61 -6.50 -4.66
N PHE A 74 -0.46 -5.84 -4.84
CA PHE A 74 0.82 -6.29 -4.25
C PHE A 74 0.78 -6.26 -2.72
N ALA A 75 0.11 -5.28 -2.12
CA ALA A 75 -0.10 -5.22 -0.67
C ALA A 75 -0.96 -6.40 -0.18
N MET A 76 -2.09 -6.68 -0.85
CA MET A 76 -2.90 -7.85 -0.53
C MET A 76 -2.11 -9.16 -0.64
N LEU A 77 -1.30 -9.33 -1.70
CA LEU A 77 -0.43 -10.50 -1.88
C LEU A 77 0.62 -10.63 -0.78
N PHE A 78 1.12 -9.52 -0.24
CA PHE A 78 2.01 -9.54 0.92
C PHE A 78 1.28 -10.08 2.16
N GLY A 79 0.05 -9.62 2.41
CA GLY A 79 -0.84 -10.16 3.45
C GLY A 79 -1.15 -11.65 3.30
N MET A 80 -1.39 -12.11 2.07
CA MET A 80 -1.55 -13.54 1.76
C MET A 80 -0.26 -14.32 2.08
N GLY A 81 0.90 -13.79 1.68
CA GLY A 81 2.20 -14.39 2.00
C GLY A 81 2.44 -14.53 3.50
N PHE A 82 2.08 -13.51 4.28
CA PHE A 82 2.08 -13.54 5.74
C PHE A 82 1.19 -14.67 6.29
N ALA A 83 -0.07 -14.74 5.85
CA ALA A 83 -1.02 -15.75 6.29
C ALA A 83 -0.57 -17.18 5.96
N VAL A 84 -0.02 -17.41 4.76
CA VAL A 84 0.51 -18.73 4.37
C VAL A 84 1.65 -19.15 5.29
N MET A 85 2.57 -18.23 5.62
CA MET A 85 3.67 -18.53 6.56
C MET A 85 3.16 -18.78 7.97
N LEU A 86 2.17 -18.01 8.44
CA LEU A 86 1.57 -18.19 9.75
C LEU A 86 0.88 -19.56 9.85
N MET A 87 -0.01 -19.90 8.91
CA MET A 87 -0.73 -21.17 8.91
C MET A 87 0.21 -22.37 8.86
N ARG A 88 1.33 -22.27 8.13
CA ARG A 88 2.35 -23.32 8.12
C ARG A 88 3.06 -23.45 9.45
N ALA A 89 3.39 -22.34 10.10
CA ALA A 89 4.00 -22.37 11.43
C ALA A 89 3.03 -22.96 12.47
N GLU A 90 1.74 -22.61 12.42
CA GLU A 90 0.70 -23.17 13.29
C GLU A 90 0.52 -24.68 13.06
N ARG A 91 0.37 -25.13 11.81
CA ARG A 91 0.24 -26.57 11.45
C ARG A 91 1.46 -27.39 11.86
N ALA A 92 2.64 -26.79 11.85
CA ALA A 92 3.88 -27.44 12.25
C ALA A 92 4.18 -27.26 13.75
N GLU A 93 3.31 -26.59 14.51
CA GLU A 93 3.48 -26.25 15.94
C GLU A 93 4.80 -25.51 16.24
N ARG A 94 5.18 -24.57 15.36
CA ARG A 94 6.44 -23.82 15.43
C ARG A 94 6.23 -22.37 15.84
N PRO A 95 7.22 -21.76 16.54
CA PRO A 95 7.17 -20.35 16.86
C PRO A 95 7.24 -19.48 15.59
N PHE A 96 6.25 -18.61 15.41
CA PHE A 96 6.12 -17.75 14.24
C PHE A 96 6.71 -16.34 14.43
N LEU A 97 6.48 -15.72 15.58
CA LEU A 97 6.73 -14.30 15.80
C LEU A 97 8.22 -13.91 15.64
N ARG A 98 9.14 -14.67 16.26
CA ARG A 98 10.58 -14.35 16.23
C ARG A 98 11.18 -14.46 14.81
N PRO A 99 10.99 -15.56 14.06
CA PRO A 99 11.44 -15.62 12.66
C PRO A 99 10.83 -14.53 11.79
N TYR A 100 9.55 -14.23 11.97
CA TYR A 100 8.87 -13.24 11.14
C TYR A 100 9.33 -11.80 11.44
N LEU A 101 9.62 -11.46 12.69
CA LEU A 101 10.25 -10.18 13.05
C LEU A 101 11.60 -9.99 12.36
N ARG A 102 12.45 -11.03 12.31
CA ARG A 102 13.73 -10.98 11.57
C ARG A 102 13.51 -10.77 10.08
N ARG A 103 12.49 -11.41 9.51
CA ARG A 103 12.12 -11.28 8.11
C ARG A 103 11.71 -9.84 7.76
N ILE A 104 10.87 -9.23 8.61
CA ILE A 104 10.45 -7.82 8.44
C ILE A 104 11.65 -6.88 8.63
N LEU A 105 12.50 -7.12 9.63
CA LEU A 105 13.70 -6.30 9.83
C LEU A 105 14.63 -6.36 8.61
N ALA A 106 14.84 -7.55 8.05
CA ALA A 106 15.61 -7.70 6.82
C ALA A 106 14.96 -6.96 5.64
N LEU A 107 13.63 -7.01 5.54
CA LEU A 107 12.89 -6.26 4.51
C LEU A 107 13.05 -4.75 4.68
N ALA A 108 13.02 -4.26 5.94
CA ALA A 108 13.29 -2.85 6.24
C ALA A 108 14.72 -2.45 5.87
N VAL A 109 15.71 -3.30 6.13
CA VAL A 109 17.10 -3.05 5.71
C VAL A 109 17.23 -3.02 4.18
N PHE A 110 16.60 -3.96 3.47
CA PHE A 110 16.56 -3.93 2.01
C PHE A 110 15.86 -2.69 1.47
N GLY A 111 14.74 -2.27 2.06
CA GLY A 111 14.03 -1.05 1.68
C GLY A 111 14.85 0.21 1.95
N ALA A 112 15.52 0.30 3.10
CA ALA A 112 16.42 1.41 3.42
C ALA A 112 17.59 1.48 2.41
N ALA A 113 18.21 0.35 2.13
CA ALA A 113 19.29 0.28 1.15
C ALA A 113 18.80 0.61 -0.26
N HIS A 114 17.64 0.10 -0.67
CA HIS A 114 17.03 0.43 -1.95
C HIS A 114 16.69 1.91 -2.07
N PHE A 115 16.10 2.52 -1.03
CA PHE A 115 15.82 3.95 -1.00
C PHE A 115 17.09 4.79 -1.13
N ILE A 116 18.11 4.51 -0.33
CA ILE A 116 19.34 5.31 -0.29
C ILE A 116 20.18 5.11 -1.56
N PHE A 117 20.41 3.85 -1.96
CA PHE A 117 21.38 3.52 -3.00
C PHE A 117 20.79 3.38 -4.40
N LEU A 118 19.49 3.16 -4.54
CA LEU A 118 18.87 2.88 -5.85
C LEU A 118 17.81 3.91 -6.21
N TRP A 119 16.68 3.97 -5.49
CA TRP A 119 15.53 4.78 -5.92
C TRP A 119 14.63 5.22 -4.75
N SER A 120 14.26 6.50 -4.73
CA SER A 120 13.42 7.12 -3.67
C SER A 120 11.97 6.61 -3.63
N GLY A 121 11.50 5.93 -4.68
CA GLY A 121 10.17 5.31 -4.75
C GLY A 121 10.05 3.93 -4.08
N ASP A 122 10.93 3.60 -3.13
CA ASP A 122 10.88 2.32 -2.39
C ASP A 122 9.53 2.06 -1.72
N ILE A 123 9.11 0.80 -1.80
CA ILE A 123 7.92 0.25 -1.13
C ILE A 123 8.25 -0.75 -0.04
N LEU A 124 9.45 -1.35 -0.07
CA LEU A 124 9.83 -2.44 0.82
C LEU A 124 9.88 -1.97 2.27
N PHE A 125 10.39 -0.76 2.52
CA PHE A 125 10.41 -0.16 3.84
C PHE A 125 9.00 0.10 4.36
N SER A 126 8.12 0.70 3.55
CA SER A 126 6.71 0.93 3.90
C SER A 126 6.01 -0.37 4.27
N TYR A 127 6.26 -1.43 3.52
CA TYR A 127 5.68 -2.75 3.76
C TYR A 127 6.24 -3.39 5.03
N ALA A 128 7.51 -3.15 5.34
CA ALA A 128 8.09 -3.59 6.60
C ALA A 128 7.43 -2.90 7.80
N VAL A 129 7.19 -1.58 7.73
CA VAL A 129 6.47 -0.82 8.76
C VAL A 129 5.03 -1.33 8.90
N ALA A 130 4.30 -1.48 7.79
CA ALA A 130 2.95 -2.01 7.78
C ALA A 130 2.87 -3.44 8.35
N ALA A 131 3.84 -4.30 8.03
CA ALA A 131 3.92 -5.65 8.57
C ALA A 131 4.20 -5.65 10.08
N GLY A 132 5.01 -4.71 10.58
CA GLY A 132 5.19 -4.47 12.00
C GLY A 132 3.89 -4.04 12.68
N GLY A 133 3.16 -3.10 12.08
CA GLY A 133 1.83 -2.70 12.53
C GLY A 133 0.82 -3.85 12.55
N LEU A 134 0.82 -4.71 11.53
CA LEU A 134 0.02 -5.94 11.49
C LEU A 134 0.37 -6.89 12.64
N LEU A 135 1.66 -7.04 12.99
CA LEU A 135 2.06 -7.82 14.16
C LEU A 135 1.56 -7.22 15.47
N VAL A 136 1.61 -5.89 15.62
CA VAL A 136 1.03 -5.20 16.78
C VAL A 136 -0.48 -5.46 16.84
N LEU A 137 -1.17 -5.38 15.70
CA LEU A 137 -2.60 -5.64 15.58
C LEU A 137 -2.97 -7.07 16.00
N LEU A 138 -2.20 -8.07 15.57
CA LEU A 138 -2.49 -9.49 15.83
C LEU A 138 -1.93 -10.02 17.16
N TYR A 139 -0.76 -9.55 17.62
CA TYR A 139 -0.05 -10.07 18.80
C TYR A 139 0.23 -9.06 19.93
N GLY A 140 0.22 -7.74 19.69
CA GLY A 140 0.50 -6.70 20.69
C GLY A 140 -0.42 -6.75 21.93
N LYS A 141 0.12 -6.76 23.16
CA LYS A 141 -0.70 -6.88 24.38
C LYS A 141 -1.53 -5.61 24.63
N TRP A 142 -2.75 -5.75 25.16
CA TRP A 142 -3.66 -4.61 25.36
C TRP A 142 -3.16 -3.57 26.37
N LYS A 143 -2.43 -3.96 27.42
CA LYS A 143 -1.88 -3.01 28.42
C LYS A 143 -0.84 -2.05 27.82
N PRO A 144 0.22 -2.52 27.12
CA PRO A 144 1.14 -1.63 26.38
C PRO A 144 0.45 -0.76 25.32
N ILE A 145 -0.56 -1.30 24.64
CA ILE A 145 -1.37 -0.58 23.65
C ILE A 145 -2.08 0.62 24.30
N VAL A 146 -2.74 0.40 25.43
CA VAL A 146 -3.43 1.47 26.19
C VAL A 146 -2.42 2.47 26.76
N LEU A 147 -1.28 2.00 27.29
CA LEU A 147 -0.23 2.88 27.79
C LEU A 147 0.36 3.77 26.68
N ALA A 148 0.57 3.20 25.49
CA ALA A 148 1.02 3.94 24.30
C ALA A 148 0.00 4.99 23.88
N LEU A 149 -1.30 4.66 23.88
CA LEU A 149 -2.39 5.61 23.62
C LEU A 149 -2.39 6.80 24.59
N VAL A 150 -2.19 6.55 25.89
CA VAL A 150 -2.14 7.59 26.92
C VAL A 150 -0.89 8.46 26.78
N ALA A 151 0.28 7.84 26.58
CA ALA A 151 1.53 8.57 26.32
C ALA A 151 1.42 9.44 25.05
N LEU A 152 0.62 9.00 24.09
CA LEU A 152 0.38 9.74 22.85
C LEU A 152 -0.40 11.02 23.03
N ILE A 153 -1.48 10.94 23.81
CA ILE A 153 -2.29 12.09 24.16
C ILE A 153 -1.38 13.10 24.85
N ALA A 154 -0.50 12.65 25.75
CA ALA A 154 0.48 13.52 26.40
C ALA A 154 1.49 14.15 25.41
N ILE A 155 1.99 13.39 24.43
CA ILE A 155 2.94 13.89 23.40
C ILE A 155 2.28 14.89 22.45
N ALA A 156 0.99 14.73 22.13
CA ALA A 156 0.26 15.65 21.25
C ALA A 156 0.16 17.08 21.80
N PHE A 157 0.33 17.26 23.12
CA PHE A 157 0.36 18.57 23.76
C PHE A 157 1.77 19.17 23.89
N VAL A 158 2.81 18.52 23.35
CA VAL A 158 4.19 19.03 23.37
C VAL A 158 4.51 19.76 22.06
N PRO A 159 4.73 21.09 22.07
CA PRO A 159 5.11 21.84 20.88
C PRO A 159 6.46 21.35 20.31
N GLY A 160 6.57 21.28 18.97
CA GLY A 160 7.82 20.96 18.27
C GLY A 160 8.09 19.46 17.98
N LEU A 161 7.20 18.55 18.35
CA LEU A 161 7.34 17.10 18.15
C LEU A 161 6.62 16.54 16.90
N GLY A 162 6.48 17.33 15.83
CA GLY A 162 5.61 17.00 14.68
C GLY A 162 5.76 15.59 14.11
N SER A 163 6.99 15.16 13.79
CA SER A 163 7.25 13.83 13.21
C SER A 163 7.00 12.69 14.20
N SER A 164 7.40 12.88 15.47
CA SER A 164 7.13 11.91 16.55
C SER A 164 5.64 11.79 16.86
N ALA A 165 4.89 12.88 16.81
CA ALA A 165 3.44 12.89 17.00
C ALA A 165 2.72 12.09 15.91
N ALA A 166 3.15 12.16 14.65
CA ALA A 166 2.57 11.39 13.55
C ALA A 166 2.81 9.87 13.69
N ILE A 167 4.04 9.47 14.04
CA ILE A 167 4.39 8.06 14.31
C ILE A 167 3.54 7.54 15.47
N ALA A 168 3.48 8.33 16.53
CA ALA A 168 2.70 8.02 17.70
C ALA A 168 1.21 7.89 17.32
N GLY A 169 0.64 8.85 16.58
CA GLY A 169 -0.76 8.84 16.16
C GLY A 169 -1.14 7.58 15.39
N SER A 170 -0.25 7.16 14.49
CA SER A 170 -0.41 5.93 13.72
C SER A 170 -0.37 4.68 14.61
N LEU A 171 0.53 4.61 15.58
CA LEU A 171 0.62 3.50 16.53
C LEU A 171 -0.61 3.42 17.46
N ALA A 172 -1.09 4.57 17.94
CA ALA A 172 -2.35 4.68 18.68
C ALA A 172 -3.52 4.14 17.85
N PHE A 173 -3.63 4.59 16.60
CA PHE A 173 -4.69 4.17 15.71
C PHE A 173 -4.67 2.64 15.47
N ILE A 174 -3.49 2.08 15.16
CA ILE A 174 -3.31 0.62 15.01
C ILE A 174 -3.68 -0.11 16.30
N SER A 175 -3.28 0.44 17.44
CA SER A 175 -3.57 -0.10 18.78
C SER A 175 -5.07 -0.13 19.08
N LEU A 176 -5.81 0.92 18.71
CA LEU A 176 -7.27 0.97 18.80
C LEU A 176 -7.92 -0.08 17.89
N MET A 177 -7.43 -0.25 16.67
CA MET A 177 -7.93 -1.27 15.75
C MET A 177 -7.66 -2.70 16.22
N ALA A 178 -6.58 -2.92 16.97
CA ALA A 178 -6.28 -4.21 17.59
C ALA A 178 -7.37 -4.64 18.60
N LEU A 179 -8.07 -3.69 19.23
CA LEU A 179 -9.19 -3.99 20.11
C LEU A 179 -10.37 -4.60 19.34
N TYR A 180 -10.65 -4.17 18.10
CA TYR A 180 -11.70 -4.80 17.28
C TYR A 180 -11.37 -6.25 16.95
N MET A 181 -10.08 -6.58 16.72
CA MET A 181 -9.64 -7.95 16.47
C MET A 181 -9.81 -8.87 17.68
N ARG A 182 -9.69 -8.34 18.91
CA ARG A 182 -9.48 -9.17 20.12
C ARG A 182 -10.50 -9.02 21.22
N SER A 183 -11.24 -7.92 21.25
CA SER A 183 -12.12 -7.61 22.38
C SER A 183 -13.41 -8.43 22.30
N GLU A 184 -13.41 -9.57 22.98
CA GLU A 184 -14.63 -10.29 23.36
C GLU A 184 -15.31 -9.64 24.59
N LYS A 185 -14.59 -8.77 25.30
CA LYS A 185 -15.15 -8.08 26.46
C LYS A 185 -16.26 -7.13 26.02
N LYS A 186 -17.36 -7.17 26.77
CA LYS A 186 -18.54 -6.35 26.54
C LYS A 186 -18.76 -5.40 27.72
N VAL A 187 -18.98 -4.13 27.42
CA VAL A 187 -19.53 -3.14 28.36
C VAL A 187 -21.02 -3.42 28.52
N PHE A 188 -21.52 -3.31 29.75
CA PHE A 188 -22.91 -3.64 30.11
C PHE A 188 -23.35 -5.05 29.64
N LYS A 189 -22.39 -5.99 29.52
CA LYS A 189 -22.60 -7.37 29.01
C LYS A 189 -23.15 -7.48 27.58
N ARG A 190 -23.41 -6.37 26.87
CA ARG A 190 -24.05 -6.36 25.54
C ARG A 190 -23.17 -5.77 24.44
N ILE A 191 -22.44 -4.69 24.71
CA ILE A 191 -21.76 -3.90 23.67
C ILE A 191 -20.25 -4.20 23.69
N PRO A 192 -19.63 -4.63 22.58
CA PRO A 192 -18.17 -4.80 22.53
C PRO A 192 -17.45 -3.51 22.92
N VAL A 193 -16.36 -3.61 23.69
CA VAL A 193 -15.61 -2.42 24.18
C VAL A 193 -15.21 -1.50 23.03
N PHE A 194 -14.75 -2.04 21.89
CA PHE A 194 -14.41 -1.25 20.72
C PHE A 194 -15.59 -0.39 20.23
N SER A 195 -16.76 -0.98 20.08
CA SER A 195 -17.97 -0.28 19.65
C SER A 195 -18.42 0.77 20.66
N PHE A 196 -18.30 0.47 21.95
CA PHE A 196 -18.63 1.41 23.03
C PHE A 196 -17.70 2.63 23.01
N LEU A 197 -16.39 2.45 22.79
CA LEU A 197 -15.43 3.56 22.71
C LEU A 197 -15.78 4.51 21.55
N PHE A 198 -16.06 3.97 20.36
CA PHE A 198 -16.46 4.77 19.22
C PHE A 198 -17.84 5.42 19.40
N LEU A 199 -18.77 4.75 20.09
CA LEU A 199 -20.06 5.33 20.43
C LEU A 199 -19.86 6.54 21.34
N LEU A 200 -19.07 6.40 22.40
CA LEU A 200 -18.77 7.49 23.32
C LEU A 200 -18.12 8.69 22.61
N LEU A 201 -17.06 8.46 21.84
CA LEU A 201 -16.36 9.51 21.09
C LEU A 201 -17.28 10.18 20.07
N GLY A 202 -18.07 9.39 19.33
CA GLY A 202 -19.02 9.89 18.35
C GLY A 202 -20.15 10.70 18.97
N THR A 203 -20.69 10.28 20.11
CA THR A 203 -21.74 11.03 20.83
C THR A 203 -21.20 12.34 21.39
N LEU A 204 -20.01 12.34 22.03
CA LEU A 204 -19.39 13.56 22.53
C LEU A 204 -19.10 14.55 21.39
N GLY A 205 -18.56 14.06 20.28
CA GLY A 205 -18.31 14.88 19.10
C GLY A 205 -19.60 15.40 18.45
N ALA A 206 -20.68 14.60 18.43
CA ALA A 206 -21.98 15.04 17.91
C ALA A 206 -22.59 16.16 18.79
N LEU A 207 -22.46 16.07 20.11
CA LEU A 207 -22.85 17.15 21.02
C LEU A 207 -22.02 18.42 20.79
N ALA A 208 -20.69 18.28 20.64
CA ALA A 208 -19.82 19.40 20.31
C ALA A 208 -20.18 20.03 18.95
N SER A 209 -20.50 19.20 17.95
CA SER A 209 -20.99 19.65 16.64
C SER A 209 -22.28 20.45 16.79
N ILE A 210 -23.28 19.95 17.52
CA ILE A 210 -24.54 20.67 17.76
C ILE A 210 -24.25 22.04 18.40
N ALA A 211 -23.39 22.09 19.42
CA ALA A 211 -22.99 23.36 20.04
C ALA A 211 -22.34 24.32 19.03
N LEU A 212 -21.41 23.83 18.20
CA LEU A 212 -20.73 24.65 17.18
C LEU A 212 -21.70 25.23 16.13
N TRP A 213 -22.74 24.48 15.75
CA TRP A 213 -23.74 24.93 14.78
C TRP A 213 -24.81 25.84 15.39
N LEU A 214 -25.08 25.73 16.70
CA LEU A 214 -26.05 26.56 17.41
C LEU A 214 -25.52 27.94 17.82
N VAL A 215 -24.20 28.10 17.99
CA VAL A 215 -23.59 29.39 18.32
C VAL A 215 -23.42 30.23 17.04
N PRO A 216 -24.18 31.33 16.85
CA PRO A 216 -24.17 32.10 15.60
C PRO A 216 -22.80 32.68 15.26
N ASP A 217 -22.10 33.22 16.27
CA ASP A 217 -20.78 33.84 16.16
C ASP A 217 -19.62 32.87 16.50
N GLY A 218 -19.90 31.56 16.57
CA GLY A 218 -18.90 30.55 16.91
C GLY A 218 -17.99 30.20 15.72
N PRO A 219 -16.80 29.63 15.96
CA PRO A 219 -15.85 29.29 14.89
C PRO A 219 -16.51 28.39 13.84
N LYS A 220 -16.39 28.76 12.57
CA LYS A 220 -17.00 28.06 11.43
C LYS A 220 -16.14 26.90 10.93
N ASP A 221 -14.83 27.09 10.91
CA ASP A 221 -13.85 26.12 10.41
C ASP A 221 -13.98 24.71 11.02
N PRO A 222 -14.17 24.52 12.35
CA PRO A 222 -14.30 23.19 12.92
C PRO A 222 -15.67 22.54 12.71
N ARG A 223 -16.70 23.28 12.25
CA ARG A 223 -18.08 22.76 12.17
C ARG A 223 -18.15 21.51 11.32
N VAL A 224 -17.75 21.59 10.05
CA VAL A 224 -17.82 20.45 9.11
C VAL A 224 -16.91 19.30 9.55
N PRO A 225 -15.61 19.50 9.83
CA PRO A 225 -14.74 18.42 10.28
C PRO A 225 -15.26 17.69 11.52
N VAL A 226 -15.71 18.43 12.54
CA VAL A 226 -16.23 17.83 13.79
C VAL A 226 -17.53 17.08 13.53
N THR A 227 -18.48 17.63 12.77
CA THR A 227 -19.72 16.93 12.39
C THR A 227 -19.41 15.63 11.64
N THR A 228 -18.53 15.69 10.64
CA THR A 228 -18.19 14.56 9.78
C THR A 228 -17.47 13.45 10.56
N ILE A 229 -16.45 13.79 11.36
CA ILE A 229 -15.70 12.82 12.19
C ILE A 229 -16.63 12.15 13.21
N SER A 230 -17.53 12.92 13.84
CA SER A 230 -18.48 12.39 14.82
C SER A 230 -19.48 11.42 14.20
N GLY A 231 -20.04 11.76 13.04
CA GLY A 231 -20.89 10.86 12.28
C GLY A 231 -20.17 9.57 11.86
N LEU A 232 -18.90 9.67 11.47
CA LEU A 232 -18.07 8.52 11.15
C LEU A 232 -17.85 7.61 12.36
N PHE A 233 -17.56 8.18 13.52
CA PHE A 233 -17.39 7.41 14.76
C PHE A 233 -18.66 6.68 15.18
N LEU A 234 -19.82 7.33 15.05
CA LEU A 234 -21.11 6.68 15.28
C LEU A 234 -21.38 5.54 14.29
N LEU A 235 -21.03 5.74 13.01
CA LEU A 235 -21.14 4.69 12.00
C LEU A 235 -20.21 3.51 12.31
N ILE A 236 -18.96 3.76 12.70
CA ILE A 236 -18.01 2.72 13.12
C ILE A 236 -18.55 1.97 14.35
N ALA A 237 -19.11 2.68 15.33
CA ALA A 237 -19.70 2.09 16.52
C ALA A 237 -20.84 1.12 16.14
N PHE A 238 -21.76 1.58 15.29
CA PHE A 238 -22.88 0.78 14.82
C PHE A 238 -22.42 -0.45 14.03
N LEU A 239 -21.58 -0.27 13.02
CA LEU A 239 -21.11 -1.35 12.15
C LEU A 239 -20.29 -2.39 12.94
N SER A 240 -19.40 -1.93 13.83
CA SER A 240 -18.58 -2.82 14.64
C SER A 240 -19.39 -3.62 15.66
N ALA A 241 -20.48 -3.06 16.20
CA ALA A 241 -21.39 -3.78 17.10
C ALA A 241 -22.27 -4.77 16.31
N ARG A 242 -22.88 -4.32 15.21
CA ARG A 242 -23.79 -5.12 14.38
C ARG A 242 -23.10 -6.30 13.71
N PHE A 243 -21.87 -6.08 13.27
CA PHE A 243 -21.02 -7.05 12.58
C PHE A 243 -19.81 -7.42 13.44
N HIS A 244 -20.03 -7.62 14.73
CA HIS A 244 -19.01 -8.14 15.64
C HIS A 244 -18.71 -9.62 15.37
N ASN A 245 -19.74 -10.38 14.99
CA ASN A 245 -19.68 -11.81 14.66
C ASN A 245 -20.02 -12.05 13.17
N PRO A 246 -19.55 -13.16 12.58
CA PRO A 246 -18.63 -14.15 13.15
C PRO A 246 -17.16 -13.63 13.14
N VAL A 247 -16.30 -14.17 14.01
CA VAL A 247 -14.95 -13.65 14.31
C VAL A 247 -14.02 -13.73 13.09
N GLU A 248 -14.21 -14.73 12.26
CA GLU A 248 -13.39 -15.06 11.08
C GLU A 248 -13.48 -13.97 10.00
N LEU A 249 -14.56 -13.20 9.99
CA LEU A 249 -14.77 -12.08 9.05
C LEU A 249 -14.21 -10.75 9.56
N ARG A 250 -13.77 -10.67 10.82
CA ARG A 250 -13.25 -9.41 11.38
C ARG A 250 -12.04 -8.87 10.60
N PRO A 251 -11.03 -9.68 10.18
CA PRO A 251 -9.91 -9.17 9.39
C PRO A 251 -10.36 -8.56 8.05
N LEU A 252 -11.30 -9.20 7.34
CA LEU A 252 -11.87 -8.65 6.11
C LEU A 252 -12.58 -7.32 6.37
N ARG A 253 -13.48 -7.29 7.36
CA ARG A 253 -14.27 -6.09 7.70
C ARG A 253 -13.37 -4.93 8.09
N LEU A 254 -12.39 -5.17 8.96
CA LEU A 254 -11.41 -4.17 9.35
C LEU A 254 -10.55 -3.73 8.16
N GLY A 255 -10.09 -4.67 7.33
CA GLY A 255 -9.28 -4.37 6.16
C GLY A 255 -9.99 -3.48 5.16
N VAL A 256 -11.24 -3.78 4.85
CA VAL A 256 -12.11 -2.95 3.99
C VAL A 256 -12.38 -1.59 4.65
N ALA A 257 -12.68 -1.55 5.95
CA ALA A 257 -12.94 -0.29 6.66
C ALA A 257 -11.72 0.64 6.66
N LEU A 258 -10.51 0.10 6.91
CA LEU A 258 -9.26 0.87 6.89
C LEU A 258 -8.94 1.47 5.53
N TYR A 259 -9.47 0.89 4.45
CA TYR A 259 -9.30 1.41 3.10
C TYR A 259 -10.41 2.39 2.71
N VAL A 260 -11.67 2.04 2.98
CA VAL A 260 -12.85 2.77 2.52
C VAL A 260 -13.10 4.02 3.37
N LEU A 261 -12.96 3.98 4.69
CA LEU A 261 -13.33 5.11 5.55
C LEU A 261 -12.50 6.38 5.28
N PRO A 262 -11.16 6.33 5.16
CA PRO A 262 -10.37 7.51 4.80
C PRO A 262 -10.79 8.07 3.43
N THR A 263 -11.07 7.17 2.48
CA THR A 263 -11.50 7.55 1.13
C THR A 263 -12.88 8.23 1.13
N LEU A 264 -13.83 7.73 1.94
CA LEU A 264 -15.14 8.37 2.10
C LEU A 264 -15.02 9.77 2.72
N MET A 265 -14.10 9.95 3.69
CA MET A 265 -13.81 11.28 4.23
C MET A 265 -13.30 12.23 3.14
N MET A 266 -12.35 11.78 2.32
CA MET A 266 -11.85 12.58 1.19
C MET A 266 -12.95 12.89 0.17
N ILE A 267 -13.89 11.98 -0.10
CA ILE A 267 -15.04 12.25 -0.98
C ILE A 267 -15.93 13.33 -0.36
N VAL A 268 -16.28 13.21 0.93
CA VAL A 268 -17.13 14.21 1.59
C VAL A 268 -16.46 15.58 1.59
N MET A 269 -15.19 15.65 2.01
CA MET A 269 -14.42 16.90 2.03
C MET A 269 -14.25 17.48 0.62
N GLY A 270 -13.90 16.64 -0.36
CA GLY A 270 -13.72 17.05 -1.76
C GLY A 270 -15.03 17.53 -2.39
N THR A 271 -16.16 16.89 -2.10
CA THR A 271 -17.48 17.34 -2.57
C THR A 271 -17.87 18.68 -1.94
N VAL A 272 -17.64 18.86 -0.63
CA VAL A 272 -17.92 20.14 0.04
C VAL A 272 -17.07 21.25 -0.57
N GLN A 273 -15.77 21.02 -0.75
CA GLN A 273 -14.86 21.99 -1.39
C GLN A 273 -15.27 22.31 -2.83
N TYR A 274 -15.72 21.30 -3.59
CA TYR A 274 -16.11 21.46 -4.99
C TYR A 274 -17.46 22.18 -5.16
N VAL A 275 -18.45 21.88 -4.32
CA VAL A 275 -19.82 22.43 -4.42
C VAL A 275 -19.98 23.75 -3.67
N SER A 276 -19.21 23.96 -2.61
CA SER A 276 -19.26 25.14 -1.75
C SER A 276 -17.85 25.63 -1.45
N PRO A 277 -17.15 26.17 -2.46
CA PRO A 277 -15.80 26.67 -2.27
C PRO A 277 -15.81 27.81 -1.24
N PRO A 278 -14.78 27.89 -0.37
CA PRO A 278 -14.71 28.95 0.62
C PRO A 278 -14.73 30.33 -0.05
N ASP A 279 -15.47 31.29 0.53
CA ASP A 279 -15.53 32.66 0.00
C ASP A 279 -14.10 33.26 0.03
N PRO A 280 -13.56 33.75 -1.09
CA PRO A 280 -12.25 34.39 -1.13
C PRO A 280 -12.07 35.51 -0.10
N LYS A 281 -13.17 36.14 0.33
CA LYS A 281 -13.16 37.20 1.35
C LYS A 281 -12.92 36.65 2.76
N ASP A 282 -13.44 35.46 3.09
CA ASP A 282 -13.25 34.83 4.39
C ASP A 282 -11.79 34.38 4.60
N ALA A 283 -11.13 33.90 3.54
CA ALA A 283 -9.72 33.50 3.55
C ALA A 283 -8.74 34.69 3.72
N VAL A 284 -9.20 35.92 3.47
CA VAL A 284 -8.38 37.16 3.56
C VAL A 284 -8.71 37.98 4.81
N ALA A 285 -9.87 37.74 5.44
CA ALA A 285 -10.40 38.55 6.54
C ALA A 285 -9.73 38.29 7.90
N THR A 286 -9.23 37.08 8.18
CA THR A 286 -8.64 36.74 9.48
C THR A 286 -7.11 36.66 9.47
N VAL A 287 -6.47 37.06 10.57
CA VAL A 287 -5.00 36.94 10.76
C VAL A 287 -4.55 35.47 10.67
N GLU A 288 -5.40 34.56 11.14
CA GLU A 288 -5.14 33.12 11.16
C GLU A 288 -5.19 32.53 9.74
N ALA A 289 -6.19 32.87 8.92
CA ALA A 289 -6.24 32.43 7.51
C ALA A 289 -5.07 32.97 6.68
N ARG A 290 -4.60 34.19 6.97
CA ARG A 290 -3.39 34.74 6.33
C ARG A 290 -2.13 33.96 6.73
N LYS A 291 -2.00 33.57 8.00
CA LYS A 291 -0.90 32.73 8.48
C LYS A 291 -0.94 31.35 7.83
N GLU A 292 -2.09 30.68 7.84
CA GLU A 292 -2.24 29.35 7.20
C GLU A 292 -1.94 29.40 5.70
N LYS A 293 -2.42 30.44 4.99
CA LYS A 293 -2.12 30.61 3.57
C LYS A 293 -0.63 30.87 3.32
N ALA A 294 0.03 31.66 4.18
CA ALA A 294 1.47 31.89 4.10
C ALA A 294 2.27 30.61 4.37
N GLU A 295 1.90 29.84 5.39
CA GLU A 295 2.52 28.54 5.71
C GLU A 295 2.32 27.53 4.57
N LYS A 296 1.10 27.42 4.01
CA LYS A 296 0.83 26.58 2.83
C LYS A 296 1.67 27.00 1.62
N ALA A 297 1.80 28.31 1.37
CA ALA A 297 2.60 28.83 0.26
C ALA A 297 4.10 28.55 0.45
N GLU A 298 4.62 28.70 1.67
CA GLU A 298 6.00 28.37 2.02
C GLU A 298 6.27 26.86 1.84
N GLN A 299 5.36 26.00 2.31
CA GLN A 299 5.45 24.55 2.11
C GLN A 299 5.43 24.17 0.63
N LEU A 300 4.59 24.81 -0.18
CA LEU A 300 4.53 24.56 -1.62
C LEU A 300 5.83 25.00 -2.31
N ALA A 301 6.37 26.16 -1.94
CA ALA A 301 7.64 26.65 -2.47
C ALA A 301 8.82 25.73 -2.07
N GLU A 302 8.88 25.27 -0.83
CA GLU A 302 9.88 24.31 -0.37
C GLU A 302 9.75 22.97 -1.12
N HIS A 303 8.52 22.52 -1.37
CA HIS A 303 8.24 21.31 -2.14
C HIS A 303 8.74 21.43 -3.59
N GLU A 304 8.41 22.54 -4.28
CA GLU A 304 8.89 22.82 -5.64
C GLU A 304 10.41 22.93 -5.70
N GLN A 305 11.04 23.60 -4.73
CA GLN A 305 12.49 23.74 -4.68
C GLN A 305 13.17 22.37 -4.57
N LYS A 306 12.69 21.51 -3.67
CA LYS A 306 13.22 20.14 -3.52
C LYS A 306 12.96 19.28 -4.74
N LYS A 307 11.82 19.45 -5.41
CA LYS A 307 11.53 18.78 -6.69
C LYS A 307 12.54 19.17 -7.75
N ARG A 308 12.81 20.47 -7.92
CA ARG A 308 13.83 20.98 -8.87
C ARG A 308 15.24 20.49 -8.51
N GLU A 309 15.59 20.43 -7.23
CA GLU A 309 16.86 19.85 -6.78
C GLU A 309 16.96 18.37 -7.17
N GLU A 310 15.91 17.58 -6.91
CA GLU A 310 15.87 16.16 -7.28
C GLU A 310 16.01 15.98 -8.80
N GLU A 311 15.26 16.74 -9.60
CA GLU A 311 15.34 16.70 -11.07
C GLU A 311 16.75 17.04 -11.57
N ARG A 312 17.39 18.08 -11.02
CA ARG A 312 18.76 18.47 -11.40
C ARG A 312 19.77 17.35 -11.11
N VAL A 313 19.73 16.80 -9.90
CA VAL A 313 20.68 15.77 -9.47
C VAL A 313 20.46 14.45 -10.21
N LEU A 314 19.21 14.05 -10.47
CA LEU A 314 18.94 12.78 -11.16
C LEU A 314 19.14 12.87 -12.67
N SER A 315 18.92 14.04 -13.29
CA SER A 315 19.12 14.24 -14.73
C SER A 315 20.59 14.44 -15.12
N SER A 316 21.40 15.09 -14.28
CA SER A 316 22.77 15.51 -14.64
C SER A 316 23.83 15.29 -13.57
N GLY A 317 23.44 14.89 -12.35
CA GLY A 317 24.36 14.68 -11.23
C GLY A 317 25.03 13.31 -11.23
N THR A 318 25.99 13.13 -10.32
CA THR A 318 26.70 11.86 -10.15
C THR A 318 25.90 10.88 -9.29
N TYR A 319 26.32 9.60 -9.31
CA TYR A 319 25.76 8.60 -8.40
C TYR A 319 25.92 9.00 -6.92
N ALA A 320 27.06 9.59 -6.55
CA ALA A 320 27.33 10.04 -5.18
C ALA A 320 26.38 11.19 -4.77
N ASP A 321 26.07 12.12 -5.67
CA ASP A 321 25.11 13.20 -5.42
C ASP A 321 23.70 12.64 -5.16
N ALA A 322 23.27 11.68 -5.99
CA ALA A 322 21.98 11.03 -5.84
C ALA A 322 21.87 10.26 -4.50
N VAL A 323 22.91 9.50 -4.13
CA VAL A 323 22.96 8.78 -2.85
C VAL A 323 22.99 9.76 -1.67
N GLY A 324 23.79 10.82 -1.75
CA GLY A 324 23.89 11.84 -0.72
C GLY A 324 22.55 12.53 -0.46
N MET A 325 21.84 12.92 -1.52
CA MET A 325 20.50 13.49 -1.42
C MET A 325 19.52 12.53 -0.72
N ARG A 326 19.44 11.26 -1.17
CA ARG A 326 18.51 10.29 -0.59
C ARG A 326 18.87 9.92 0.85
N ALA A 327 20.15 9.84 1.19
CA ALA A 327 20.59 9.62 2.56
C ALA A 327 20.14 10.76 3.48
N ARG A 328 20.19 12.03 3.03
CA ARG A 328 19.67 13.19 3.77
C ARG A 328 18.15 13.16 3.91
N ASP A 329 17.44 12.69 2.90
CA ASP A 329 15.97 12.63 2.88
C ASP A 329 15.39 11.43 3.67
N PHE A 330 16.18 10.36 3.86
CA PHE A 330 15.70 9.11 4.45
C PHE A 330 15.07 9.25 5.86
N PRO A 331 15.64 10.01 6.82
CA PRO A 331 15.02 10.18 8.14
C PRO A 331 13.63 10.81 8.09
N LYS A 332 13.42 11.82 7.22
CA LYS A 332 12.10 12.44 7.01
C LYS A 332 11.12 11.44 6.40
N ARG A 333 11.60 10.64 5.43
CA ARG A 333 10.82 9.57 4.80
C ARG A 333 10.29 8.55 5.82
N ILE A 334 11.08 8.16 6.82
CA ILE A 334 10.64 7.20 7.85
C ILE A 334 9.39 7.71 8.58
N ALA A 335 9.36 8.98 8.95
CA ALA A 335 8.24 9.56 9.68
C ALA A 335 6.95 9.57 8.84
N GLU A 336 7.05 9.99 7.58
CA GLU A 336 5.93 10.08 6.64
C GLU A 336 5.31 8.72 6.31
N GLN A 337 6.12 7.66 6.26
CA GLN A 337 5.68 6.32 5.85
C GLN A 337 4.72 5.64 6.85
N THR A 338 4.66 6.13 8.10
CA THR A 338 3.78 5.54 9.13
C THR A 338 2.30 5.74 8.81
N GLY A 339 1.93 6.86 8.16
CA GLY A 339 0.55 7.11 7.73
C GLY A 339 0.11 6.17 6.60
N MET A 340 0.96 6.02 5.57
CA MET A 340 0.72 5.08 4.45
C MET A 340 0.64 3.62 4.91
N ALA A 341 1.34 3.27 6.00
CA ALA A 341 1.30 1.93 6.57
C ALA A 341 -0.12 1.52 7.02
N VAL A 342 -0.99 2.45 7.40
CA VAL A 342 -2.37 2.13 7.85
C VAL A 342 -3.20 1.54 6.71
N ILE A 343 -3.17 2.18 5.53
CA ILE A 343 -3.89 1.69 4.34
C ILE A 343 -3.30 0.34 3.90
N ALA A 344 -1.97 0.21 3.95
CA ALA A 344 -1.28 -1.05 3.68
C ALA A 344 -1.70 -2.18 4.63
N ILE A 345 -1.85 -1.91 5.93
CA ILE A 345 -2.37 -2.88 6.90
C ILE A 345 -3.78 -3.32 6.52
N GLY A 346 -4.64 -2.39 6.07
CA GLY A 346 -5.98 -2.72 5.60
C GLY A 346 -5.95 -3.74 4.46
N MET A 347 -5.11 -3.51 3.46
CA MET A 347 -4.90 -4.43 2.34
C MET A 347 -4.26 -5.76 2.77
N PHE A 348 -3.31 -5.72 3.70
CA PHE A 348 -2.69 -6.92 4.26
C PHE A 348 -3.73 -7.79 4.97
N LEU A 349 -4.70 -7.20 5.68
CA LEU A 349 -5.78 -7.92 6.35
C LEU A 349 -6.76 -8.56 5.36
N ILE A 350 -7.08 -7.90 4.25
CA ILE A 350 -7.90 -8.48 3.17
C ILE A 350 -7.17 -9.71 2.60
N GLY A 351 -5.88 -9.56 2.27
CA GLY A 351 -5.05 -10.68 1.82
C GLY A 351 -4.93 -11.80 2.85
N PHE A 352 -4.78 -11.45 4.13
CA PHE A 352 -4.76 -12.41 5.23
C PHE A 352 -6.06 -13.22 5.29
N TRP A 353 -7.20 -12.56 5.15
CA TRP A 353 -8.50 -13.21 5.13
C TRP A 353 -8.65 -14.20 3.97
N PHE A 354 -8.23 -13.84 2.74
CA PHE A 354 -8.29 -14.75 1.58
C PHE A 354 -7.62 -16.11 1.82
N VAL A 355 -6.53 -16.11 2.59
CA VAL A 355 -5.81 -17.34 2.93
C VAL A 355 -6.42 -18.02 4.16
N ARG A 356 -6.82 -17.26 5.19
CA ARG A 356 -7.41 -17.86 6.40
C ARG A 356 -8.80 -18.45 6.18
N SER A 357 -9.55 -17.95 5.20
CA SER A 357 -10.88 -18.43 4.86
C SER A 357 -10.89 -19.75 4.07
N GLY A 358 -9.73 -20.23 3.61
CA GLY A 358 -9.67 -21.44 2.78
C GLY A 358 -9.76 -21.19 1.27
N ILE A 359 -10.05 -19.96 0.83
CA ILE A 359 -10.27 -19.62 -0.59
C ILE A 359 -9.02 -19.95 -1.43
N MET A 360 -7.84 -19.57 -0.94
CA MET A 360 -6.57 -19.80 -1.65
C MET A 360 -6.05 -21.24 -1.55
N GLN A 361 -6.62 -22.08 -0.68
CA GLN A 361 -6.28 -23.49 -0.54
C GLN A 361 -7.10 -24.38 -1.48
N ASN A 362 -8.32 -23.95 -1.81
CA ASN A 362 -9.19 -24.62 -2.77
C ASN A 362 -9.76 -23.60 -3.76
N VAL A 363 -8.89 -23.06 -4.61
CA VAL A 363 -9.25 -22.03 -5.59
C VAL A 363 -10.31 -22.52 -6.57
N SER A 364 -10.21 -23.78 -7.02
CA SER A 364 -11.14 -24.38 -7.98
C SER A 364 -12.59 -24.38 -7.48
N ALA A 365 -12.80 -24.63 -6.18
CA ALA A 365 -14.13 -24.54 -5.57
C ALA A 365 -14.66 -23.09 -5.48
N HIS A 366 -13.77 -22.10 -5.50
CA HIS A 366 -14.11 -20.69 -5.32
C HIS A 366 -14.06 -19.87 -6.62
N LEU A 367 -13.95 -20.50 -7.79
CA LEU A 367 -14.00 -19.79 -9.09
C LEU A 367 -15.24 -18.88 -9.26
N PRO A 368 -16.45 -19.20 -8.74
CA PRO A 368 -17.58 -18.28 -8.80
C PRO A 368 -17.34 -16.96 -8.08
N LEU A 369 -16.57 -16.95 -6.98
CA LEU A 369 -16.18 -15.72 -6.29
C LEU A 369 -15.27 -14.88 -7.20
N PHE A 370 -14.23 -15.47 -7.77
CA PHE A 370 -13.31 -14.76 -8.67
C PHE A 370 -14.04 -14.22 -9.91
N ARG A 371 -15.03 -14.95 -10.45
CA ARG A 371 -15.91 -14.44 -11.52
C ARG A 371 -16.68 -13.20 -11.09
N LYS A 372 -17.26 -13.17 -9.89
CA LYS A 372 -17.95 -11.98 -9.34
C LYS A 372 -16.97 -10.83 -9.13
N LEU A 373 -15.78 -11.10 -8.58
CA LEU A 373 -14.75 -10.08 -8.38
C LEU A 373 -14.31 -9.46 -9.71
N THR A 374 -14.14 -10.25 -10.76
CA THR A 374 -13.82 -9.73 -12.11
C THR A 374 -15.00 -8.95 -12.70
N MET A 375 -16.21 -9.53 -12.69
CA MET A 375 -17.38 -8.96 -13.35
C MET A 375 -17.87 -7.66 -12.72
N TYR A 376 -17.78 -7.53 -11.40
CA TYR A 376 -18.20 -6.31 -10.70
C TYR A 376 -17.01 -5.42 -10.33
N GLY A 377 -15.89 -6.00 -9.91
CA GLY A 377 -14.74 -5.24 -9.43
C GLY A 377 -14.02 -4.47 -10.52
N LEU A 378 -13.87 -5.02 -11.74
CA LEU A 378 -13.23 -4.29 -12.84
C LEU A 378 -14.09 -3.10 -13.32
N PRO A 379 -15.37 -3.26 -13.69
CA PRO A 379 -16.17 -2.12 -14.15
C PRO A 379 -16.36 -1.06 -13.06
N LEU A 380 -16.61 -1.46 -11.81
CA LEU A 380 -16.73 -0.52 -10.70
C LEU A 380 -15.43 0.23 -10.46
N GLY A 381 -14.31 -0.49 -10.37
CA GLY A 381 -13.03 0.11 -10.01
C GLY A 381 -12.44 0.99 -11.11
N ILE A 382 -12.52 0.57 -12.38
CA ILE A 382 -12.07 1.37 -13.53
C ILE A 382 -13.04 2.53 -13.77
N GLY A 383 -14.36 2.28 -13.68
CA GLY A 383 -15.39 3.30 -13.87
C GLY A 383 -15.29 4.46 -12.88
N LEU A 384 -15.02 4.18 -11.60
CA LEU A 384 -14.76 5.23 -10.60
C LEU A 384 -13.51 6.05 -10.92
N GLY A 385 -12.46 5.42 -11.47
CA GLY A 385 -11.25 6.13 -11.90
C GLY A 385 -11.50 7.06 -13.08
N ILE A 386 -12.24 6.59 -14.09
CA ILE A 386 -12.63 7.39 -15.27
C ILE A 386 -13.55 8.55 -14.83
N LEU A 387 -14.50 8.29 -13.93
CA LEU A 387 -15.37 9.33 -13.37
C LEU A 387 -14.56 10.41 -12.64
N GLY A 388 -13.56 10.01 -11.84
CA GLY A 388 -12.64 10.95 -11.19
C GLY A 388 -11.91 11.84 -12.19
N SER A 389 -11.43 11.27 -13.29
CA SER A 389 -10.79 12.05 -14.38
C SER A 389 -11.71 13.07 -15.03
N ALA A 390 -13.00 12.77 -15.16
CA ALA A 390 -13.96 13.67 -15.77
C ALA A 390 -14.25 14.90 -14.89
N ILE A 391 -14.00 14.79 -13.59
CA ILE A 391 -14.18 15.89 -12.62
C ILE A 391 -12.97 16.82 -12.63
N ALA A 392 -11.75 16.28 -12.55
CA ALA A 392 -10.52 17.08 -12.48
C ALA A 392 -9.91 17.35 -13.88
N THR A 393 -10.58 18.17 -14.70
CA THR A 393 -10.17 18.42 -16.08
C THR A 393 -9.00 19.41 -16.24
N THR A 394 -8.68 20.21 -15.21
CA THR A 394 -7.71 21.32 -15.35
C THR A 394 -6.50 21.29 -14.41
N HIS A 395 -6.44 20.40 -13.41
CA HIS A 395 -5.29 20.17 -12.50
C HIS A 395 -4.47 21.46 -12.22
N THR A 396 -5.07 22.47 -11.62
CA THR A 396 -4.35 23.70 -11.27
C THR A 396 -3.70 23.53 -9.89
N PRO A 397 -2.35 23.39 -9.79
CA PRO A 397 -1.71 23.13 -8.52
C PRO A 397 -2.04 24.23 -7.50
N GLY A 398 -2.54 23.83 -6.32
CA GLY A 398 -2.94 24.75 -5.26
C GLY A 398 -4.38 25.29 -5.35
N SER A 399 -5.16 24.89 -6.35
CA SER A 399 -6.59 25.19 -6.40
C SER A 399 -7.36 24.26 -5.44
N GLU A 400 -8.07 24.83 -4.48
CA GLU A 400 -8.98 24.06 -3.60
C GLU A 400 -10.33 23.77 -4.28
N THR A 401 -10.57 24.28 -5.50
CA THR A 401 -11.89 24.30 -6.16
C THR A 401 -11.96 23.49 -7.45
N ASP A 402 -10.84 22.91 -7.93
CA ASP A 402 -10.77 22.19 -9.20
C ASP A 402 -11.27 20.73 -9.14
N GLY A 403 -11.79 20.30 -7.98
CA GLY A 403 -12.33 18.96 -7.76
C GLY A 403 -11.27 17.87 -7.63
N PHE A 404 -9.97 18.20 -7.58
CA PHE A 404 -8.87 17.25 -7.52
C PHE A 404 -8.92 16.31 -6.31
N LEU A 405 -9.30 16.82 -5.13
CA LEU A 405 -9.44 15.98 -3.94
C LEU A 405 -10.52 14.90 -4.14
N LEU A 406 -11.66 15.29 -4.70
CA LEU A 406 -12.77 14.38 -5.02
C LEU A 406 -12.36 13.36 -6.09
N ALA A 407 -11.69 13.80 -7.16
CA ALA A 407 -11.19 12.94 -8.22
C ALA A 407 -10.22 11.87 -7.68
N ASN A 408 -9.23 12.28 -6.87
CA ASN A 408 -8.31 11.34 -6.24
C ASN A 408 -9.02 10.36 -5.30
N ALA A 409 -10.00 10.83 -4.54
CA ALA A 409 -10.76 9.98 -3.65
C ALA A 409 -11.54 8.90 -4.42
N LEU A 410 -12.13 9.24 -5.58
CA LEU A 410 -12.81 8.26 -6.44
C LEU A 410 -11.83 7.25 -7.04
N VAL A 411 -10.65 7.70 -7.49
CA VAL A 411 -9.57 6.82 -7.99
C VAL A 411 -9.09 5.86 -6.90
N MET A 412 -8.91 6.36 -5.67
CA MET A 412 -8.55 5.53 -4.51
C MET A 412 -9.67 4.52 -4.21
N LEU A 413 -10.93 4.95 -4.18
CA LEU A 413 -12.07 4.08 -3.89
C LEU A 413 -12.17 2.94 -4.92
N GLY A 414 -11.96 3.26 -6.20
CA GLY A 414 -11.99 2.29 -7.29
C GLY A 414 -10.78 1.35 -7.35
N SER A 415 -9.66 1.70 -6.71
CA SER A 415 -8.43 0.90 -6.81
C SER A 415 -8.53 -0.46 -6.12
N LEU A 416 -9.24 -0.56 -4.99
CA LEU A 416 -9.49 -1.85 -4.32
C LEU A 416 -10.37 -2.80 -5.15
N PRO A 417 -11.58 -2.43 -5.59
CA PRO A 417 -12.39 -3.27 -6.48
C PRO A 417 -11.66 -3.69 -7.76
N ALA A 418 -10.95 -2.76 -8.43
CA ALA A 418 -10.21 -3.08 -9.64
C ALA A 418 -9.06 -4.07 -9.37
N SER A 419 -8.32 -3.91 -8.27
CA SER A 419 -7.25 -4.83 -7.89
C SER A 419 -7.76 -6.25 -7.62
N LEU A 420 -8.92 -6.39 -6.96
CA LEU A 420 -9.60 -7.68 -6.77
C LEU A 420 -10.11 -8.24 -8.10
N GLY A 421 -10.59 -7.38 -8.99
CA GLY A 421 -11.02 -7.76 -10.33
C GLY A 421 -9.89 -8.30 -11.21
N TYR A 422 -8.71 -7.65 -11.18
CA TYR A 422 -7.50 -8.11 -11.85
C TYR A 422 -7.00 -9.44 -11.28
N MET A 423 -6.98 -9.58 -9.95
CA MET A 423 -6.66 -10.85 -9.31
C MET A 423 -7.62 -11.96 -9.76
N GLY A 424 -8.93 -11.69 -9.77
CA GLY A 424 -9.93 -12.64 -10.28
C GLY A 424 -9.71 -13.00 -11.74
N LEU A 425 -9.36 -12.01 -12.58
CA LEU A 425 -9.12 -12.23 -14.00
C LEU A 425 -7.94 -13.18 -14.22
N VAL A 426 -6.83 -12.96 -13.51
CA VAL A 426 -5.64 -13.82 -13.59
C VAL A 426 -5.93 -15.23 -13.08
N VAL A 427 -6.65 -15.35 -11.95
CA VAL A 427 -7.03 -16.66 -11.39
C VAL A 427 -7.94 -17.44 -12.34
N LEU A 428 -8.92 -16.78 -12.96
CA LEU A 428 -9.80 -17.40 -13.95
C LEU A 428 -9.06 -17.78 -15.22
N ALA A 429 -8.16 -16.92 -15.72
CA ALA A 429 -7.32 -17.21 -16.89
C ALA A 429 -6.45 -18.46 -16.63
N LEU A 430 -5.80 -18.53 -15.48
CA LEU A 430 -4.95 -19.66 -15.08
C LEU A 430 -5.72 -20.99 -14.98
N ASN A 431 -6.98 -20.92 -14.55
CA ASN A 431 -7.87 -22.08 -14.41
C ASN A 431 -8.74 -22.36 -15.65
N SER A 432 -8.56 -21.61 -16.74
CA SER A 432 -9.28 -21.85 -17.98
C SER A 432 -8.67 -23.00 -18.79
N ARG A 433 -9.48 -23.63 -19.66
CA ARG A 433 -8.99 -24.66 -20.62
C ARG A 433 -8.48 -24.07 -21.94
N SER A 434 -8.35 -22.74 -22.04
CA SER A 434 -7.93 -22.06 -23.26
C SER A 434 -6.46 -21.64 -23.19
N SER A 435 -5.96 -21.00 -24.25
CA SER A 435 -4.62 -20.41 -24.31
C SER A 435 -4.36 -19.37 -23.21
N LEU A 436 -5.40 -18.82 -22.57
CA LEU A 436 -5.30 -17.89 -21.45
C LEU A 436 -4.60 -18.51 -20.22
N SER A 437 -4.62 -19.83 -20.09
CA SER A 437 -3.86 -20.55 -19.04
C SER A 437 -2.34 -20.36 -19.14
N SER A 438 -1.84 -19.90 -20.31
CA SER A 438 -0.43 -19.55 -20.54
C SER A 438 0.06 -18.42 -19.64
N VAL A 439 -0.83 -17.68 -18.97
CA VAL A 439 -0.46 -16.72 -17.90
C VAL A 439 0.42 -17.35 -16.81
N ARG A 440 0.37 -18.69 -16.67
CA ARG A 440 1.29 -19.48 -15.85
C ARG A 440 2.78 -19.19 -16.10
N VAL A 441 3.14 -18.72 -17.30
CA VAL A 441 4.50 -18.29 -17.64
C VAL A 441 5.05 -17.23 -16.67
N LEU A 442 4.18 -16.48 -15.98
CA LEU A 442 4.56 -15.46 -15.00
C LEU A 442 4.92 -16.04 -13.61
N ALA A 443 4.63 -17.32 -13.32
CA ALA A 443 4.85 -17.89 -11.99
C ALA A 443 6.33 -17.80 -11.53
N PRO A 444 7.33 -18.11 -12.38
CA PRO A 444 8.74 -17.96 -12.00
C PRO A 444 9.12 -16.52 -11.65
N ALA A 445 8.61 -15.53 -12.40
CA ALA A 445 8.84 -14.12 -12.11
C ALA A 445 8.25 -13.71 -10.75
N GLY A 446 7.07 -14.21 -10.40
CA GLY A 446 6.45 -13.98 -9.09
C GLY A 446 7.14 -14.73 -7.93
N ARG A 447 7.81 -15.85 -8.19
CA ARG A 447 8.67 -16.53 -7.21
C ARG A 447 9.96 -15.76 -6.91
N MET A 448 10.38 -14.89 -7.82
CA MET A 448 11.58 -14.04 -7.73
C MET A 448 11.22 -12.56 -7.59
N ALA A 449 10.12 -12.25 -6.89
CA ALA A 449 9.58 -10.90 -6.83
C ALA A 449 10.53 -9.85 -6.25
N LEU A 450 11.28 -10.17 -5.20
CA LEU A 450 12.25 -9.24 -4.60
C LEU A 450 13.43 -9.04 -5.55
N THR A 451 13.93 -10.13 -6.16
CA THR A 451 15.00 -10.04 -7.16
C THR A 451 14.59 -9.18 -8.35
N ASN A 452 13.42 -9.46 -8.94
CA ASN A 452 12.96 -8.75 -10.13
C ASN A 452 12.63 -7.28 -9.83
N TYR A 453 12.06 -6.97 -8.67
CA TYR A 453 11.79 -5.59 -8.25
C TYR A 453 13.08 -4.76 -8.09
N LEU A 454 14.10 -5.30 -7.43
CA LEU A 454 15.38 -4.61 -7.28
C LEU A 454 16.12 -4.51 -8.62
N LEU A 455 16.06 -5.55 -9.46
CA LEU A 455 16.63 -5.51 -10.80
C LEU A 455 15.93 -4.47 -11.71
N GLN A 456 14.61 -4.31 -11.60
CA GLN A 456 13.87 -3.24 -12.31
C GLN A 456 14.43 -1.87 -11.93
N SER A 457 14.69 -1.65 -10.63
CA SER A 457 15.23 -0.39 -10.16
C SER A 457 16.65 -0.16 -10.68
N VAL A 458 17.54 -1.15 -10.57
CA VAL A 458 18.92 -1.04 -11.08
C VAL A 458 18.94 -0.74 -12.58
N VAL A 459 18.20 -1.50 -13.38
CA VAL A 459 18.16 -1.31 -14.84
C VAL A 459 17.55 0.04 -15.19
N SER A 460 16.50 0.48 -14.48
CA SER A 460 15.87 1.77 -14.73
C SER A 460 16.77 2.94 -14.34
N THR A 461 17.45 2.90 -13.19
CA THR A 461 18.38 3.97 -12.81
C THR A 461 19.56 4.08 -13.77
N LEU A 462 20.07 2.94 -14.26
CA LEU A 462 21.10 2.91 -15.28
C LEU A 462 20.61 3.42 -16.65
N MET A 463 19.32 3.27 -16.96
CA MET A 463 18.74 3.77 -18.21
C MET A 463 18.44 5.27 -18.16
N PHE A 464 17.75 5.73 -17.11
CA PHE A 464 17.12 7.05 -17.09
C PHE A 464 17.97 8.14 -16.42
N TYR A 465 18.84 7.81 -15.46
CA TYR A 465 19.56 8.86 -14.72
C TYR A 465 20.84 9.32 -15.42
N GLY A 466 21.26 10.55 -15.12
CA GLY A 466 22.44 11.20 -15.72
C GLY A 466 23.75 10.46 -15.49
N TYR A 467 23.88 9.71 -14.40
CA TYR A 467 25.05 8.86 -14.15
C TYR A 467 25.03 7.52 -14.91
N GLY A 468 23.94 7.21 -15.61
CA GLY A 468 23.77 6.03 -16.45
C GLY A 468 23.78 6.39 -17.94
N ALA A 469 22.77 5.96 -18.68
CA ALA A 469 22.57 6.28 -20.09
C ALA A 469 21.90 7.65 -20.31
N GLY A 470 21.40 8.31 -19.26
CA GLY A 470 20.96 9.70 -19.32
C GLY A 470 19.63 9.95 -20.04
N TYR A 471 18.75 8.96 -20.18
CA TYR A 471 17.45 9.12 -20.83
C TYR A 471 16.38 9.78 -19.95
N TRP A 472 16.75 10.77 -19.13
CA TRP A 472 15.81 11.48 -18.27
C TRP A 472 14.71 12.15 -19.11
N GLY A 473 13.45 12.07 -18.68
CA GLY A 473 12.33 12.64 -19.42
C GLY A 473 11.96 11.92 -20.72
N LEU A 474 12.43 10.68 -20.94
CA LEU A 474 12.05 9.88 -22.11
C LEU A 474 10.52 9.81 -22.30
N ALA A 475 10.05 9.90 -23.54
CA ALA A 475 8.62 9.90 -23.86
C ALA A 475 7.89 8.66 -23.32
N ARG A 476 6.60 8.82 -22.97
CA ARG A 476 5.84 7.80 -22.22
C ARG A 476 5.73 6.47 -22.97
N SER A 477 5.48 6.53 -24.27
CA SER A 477 5.39 5.35 -25.13
C SER A 477 6.67 4.50 -25.09
N TRP A 478 7.83 5.15 -25.13
CA TRP A 478 9.13 4.50 -25.02
C TRP A 478 9.39 3.91 -23.62
N GLN A 479 8.91 4.56 -22.56
CA GLN A 479 8.97 3.98 -21.21
C GLN A 479 8.15 2.68 -21.12
N VAL A 480 6.96 2.66 -21.73
CA VAL A 480 6.12 1.44 -21.76
C VAL A 480 6.81 0.33 -22.58
N ALA A 481 7.39 0.66 -23.73
CA ALA A 481 8.16 -0.28 -24.54
C ALA A 481 9.35 -0.85 -23.75
N PHE A 482 10.10 0.00 -23.05
CA PHE A 482 11.19 -0.40 -22.16
C PHE A 482 10.72 -1.39 -21.09
N VAL A 483 9.58 -1.13 -20.44
CA VAL A 483 9.01 -2.04 -19.45
C VAL A 483 8.69 -3.41 -20.05
N ILE A 484 8.04 -3.45 -21.21
CA ILE A 484 7.69 -4.72 -21.89
C ILE A 484 8.94 -5.54 -22.18
N VAL A 485 9.98 -4.91 -22.72
CA VAL A 485 11.25 -5.59 -23.05
C VAL A 485 11.93 -6.09 -21.78
N VAL A 486 12.17 -5.21 -20.79
CA VAL A 486 12.88 -5.57 -19.57
C VAL A 486 12.10 -6.63 -18.78
N PHE A 487 10.78 -6.50 -18.65
CA PHE A 487 9.97 -7.50 -17.94
C PHE A 487 9.95 -8.84 -18.68
N GLY A 488 9.88 -8.86 -20.01
CA GLY A 488 10.00 -10.07 -20.81
C GLY A 488 11.33 -10.80 -20.57
N LEU A 489 12.43 -10.04 -20.54
CA LEU A 489 13.76 -10.57 -20.19
C LEU A 489 13.81 -11.07 -18.74
N GLN A 490 13.17 -10.38 -17.80
CA GLN A 490 13.08 -10.84 -16.40
C GLN A 490 12.29 -12.15 -16.26
N VAL A 491 11.22 -12.33 -17.04
CA VAL A 491 10.47 -13.60 -17.08
C VAL A 491 11.38 -14.71 -17.58
N ALA A 492 12.06 -14.51 -18.72
CA ALA A 492 13.00 -15.49 -19.27
C ALA A 492 14.14 -15.83 -18.29
N PHE A 493 14.75 -14.80 -17.67
CA PHE A 493 15.76 -14.95 -16.64
C PHE A 493 15.23 -15.74 -15.43
N SER A 494 14.00 -15.48 -15.00
CA SER A 494 13.40 -16.18 -13.84
C SER A 494 13.18 -17.66 -14.12
N HIS A 495 12.77 -18.02 -15.33
CA HIS A 495 12.69 -19.43 -15.78
C HIS A 495 14.07 -20.09 -15.78
N TRP A 496 15.04 -19.45 -16.43
CA TRP A 496 16.42 -19.94 -16.50
C TRP A 496 17.04 -20.12 -15.10
N TRP A 497 16.86 -19.14 -14.21
CA TRP A 497 17.41 -19.18 -12.86
C TRP A 497 16.77 -20.28 -12.02
N LEU A 498 15.44 -20.37 -12.00
CA LEU A 498 14.73 -21.34 -11.16
C LEU A 498 14.83 -22.79 -11.67
N SER A 499 15.29 -22.99 -12.90
CA SER A 499 15.70 -24.33 -13.36
C SER A 499 16.96 -24.85 -12.66
N ARG A 500 17.82 -23.96 -12.14
CA ARG A 500 19.11 -24.28 -11.49
C ARG A 500 19.11 -24.06 -9.98
N PHE A 501 18.29 -23.12 -9.51
CA PHE A 501 18.26 -22.67 -8.12
C PHE A 501 16.85 -22.72 -7.52
N ARG A 502 16.75 -22.94 -6.21
CA ARG A 502 15.45 -23.09 -5.51
C ARG A 502 14.68 -21.77 -5.34
N TYR A 503 15.41 -20.66 -5.24
CA TYR A 503 14.92 -19.31 -4.96
C TYR A 503 15.71 -18.31 -5.80
N GLY A 504 15.17 -17.10 -5.99
CA GLY A 504 15.95 -16.00 -6.56
C GLY A 504 17.11 -15.59 -5.63
N PRO A 505 18.14 -14.92 -6.16
CA PRO A 505 19.33 -14.53 -5.40
C PRO A 505 18.98 -13.74 -4.14
N LEU A 506 18.16 -12.69 -4.27
CA LEU A 506 17.84 -11.81 -3.15
C LEU A 506 16.83 -12.42 -2.19
N GLU A 507 15.93 -13.29 -2.69
CA GLU A 507 15.11 -14.13 -1.82
C GLU A 507 15.98 -15.09 -0.99
N GLY A 508 17.07 -15.60 -1.56
CA GLY A 508 18.06 -16.42 -0.87
C GLY A 508 18.75 -15.67 0.26
N VAL A 509 19.28 -14.46 -0.01
CA VAL A 509 19.91 -13.59 1.00
C VAL A 509 18.92 -13.21 2.10
N TRP A 510 17.71 -12.82 1.72
CA TRP A 510 16.65 -12.47 2.66
C TRP A 510 16.27 -13.63 3.58
N ARG A 511 16.20 -14.85 3.04
CA ARG A 511 15.97 -16.07 3.82
C ARG A 511 17.14 -16.40 4.73
N ALA A 512 18.37 -16.25 4.26
CA ALA A 512 19.57 -16.51 5.05
C ALA A 512 19.61 -15.61 6.29
N PHE A 513 19.30 -14.32 6.16
CA PHE A 513 19.17 -13.41 7.30
C PHE A 513 18.03 -13.83 8.25
N THR A 514 16.86 -14.17 7.69
CA THR A 514 15.67 -14.56 8.47
C THR A 514 15.93 -15.78 9.36
N TYR A 515 16.54 -16.82 8.78
CA TYR A 515 16.74 -18.11 9.45
C TYR A 515 18.14 -18.28 10.07
N ARG A 516 19.06 -17.34 9.83
CA ARG A 516 20.49 -17.43 10.20
C ARG A 516 21.16 -18.71 9.70
N GLN A 517 20.73 -19.19 8.53
CA GLN A 517 21.23 -20.41 7.91
C GLN A 517 21.35 -20.18 6.41
N LEU A 518 22.54 -20.44 5.87
CA LEU A 518 22.76 -20.51 4.42
C LEU A 518 22.13 -21.81 3.91
N GLY A 519 20.89 -21.73 3.43
CA GLY A 519 20.23 -22.88 2.82
C GLY A 519 20.91 -23.26 1.49
N THR A 520 20.86 -24.54 1.12
CA THR A 520 21.36 -25.01 -0.18
C THR A 520 20.58 -24.33 -1.32
N MET A 521 21.24 -23.46 -2.09
CA MET A 521 20.60 -22.73 -3.20
C MET A 521 20.37 -23.60 -4.44
N ARG A 522 21.26 -24.57 -4.70
CA ARG A 522 21.15 -25.48 -5.84
C ARG A 522 20.02 -26.50 -5.63
N THR A 523 19.29 -26.80 -6.68
CA THR A 523 18.42 -27.98 -6.73
C THR A 523 19.32 -29.23 -6.73
N SER A 524 19.06 -30.18 -5.83
CA SER A 524 19.76 -31.46 -5.81
C SER A 524 19.26 -32.27 -7.00
N SER A 525 20.02 -32.34 -8.08
CA SER A 525 19.85 -33.35 -9.12
C SER A 525 20.39 -34.67 -8.56
N SER A 526 19.60 -35.41 -7.79
CA SER A 526 19.86 -36.84 -7.63
C SER A 526 19.23 -37.53 -8.83
N PRO A 527 20.00 -38.18 -9.71
CA PRO A 527 19.43 -39.18 -10.60
C PRO A 527 18.75 -40.22 -9.72
N SER A 528 17.54 -40.64 -10.08
CA SER A 528 16.89 -41.80 -9.49
C SER A 528 17.87 -42.96 -9.56
N ALA A 529 18.51 -43.33 -8.45
CA ALA A 529 19.18 -44.60 -8.34
C ALA A 529 18.09 -45.66 -8.51
N ALA A 530 18.15 -46.42 -9.60
CA ALA A 530 17.30 -47.58 -9.77
C ALA A 530 17.42 -48.48 -8.53
N PRO A 531 16.31 -49.07 -8.04
CA PRO A 531 16.39 -50.00 -6.93
C PRO A 531 17.33 -51.17 -7.33
N PRO A 532 18.22 -51.64 -6.42
CA PRO A 532 19.05 -52.80 -6.69
C PRO A 532 18.16 -54.04 -6.90
N PRO A 533 18.66 -55.04 -7.66
CA PRO A 533 17.87 -56.17 -8.18
C PRO A 533 17.22 -57.02 -7.09
#